data_AF-A0A4R5UXG6-F1
#
_entry.id   AF-A0A4R5UXG6-F1
#
_cell.length_a   1.000
_cell.length_b   1.000
_cell.length_c   1.000
_cell.angle_alpha   90.00
_cell.angle_beta   90.00
_cell.angle_gamma   90.00
#
_symmetry.space_group_name_H-M   'P 1'
#
loop_
_entity.id
_entity.type
_entity.pdbx_description
1 polymer ?
#
loop_
_entity_poly.entity_id
_entity_poly.type
_entity_poly.pdbx_seq_one_letter_code
_entity_poly.pdbx_strand_id
1 'polypeptide(L)'
;MRRDRPWRAENPDAVIVARPSRWGNPFRIGEDGIQDAAAAVREFRALTEKELRHDPHLISFVVAPLRGRDLACWCRLCDRHAEGLPLGETCPD
;
A
#
# COMPACT_ATOMS: atom_id res chain seq x y z
N MET A 1 -9.16 1.46 7.66
CA MET A 1 -9.81 2.57 6.90
C MET A 1 -11.12 2.07 6.29
N ARG A 2 -12.27 2.70 6.58
CA ARG A 2 -13.56 2.40 5.93
C ARG A 2 -14.15 3.64 5.27
N ARG A 3 -14.80 3.48 4.12
CA ARG A 3 -15.32 4.60 3.31
C ARG A 3 -16.48 5.33 3.98
N ASP A 4 -17.15 4.68 4.93
CA ASP A 4 -18.33 5.14 5.65
C ASP A 4 -18.01 5.76 7.03
N ARG A 5 -16.73 5.88 7.39
CA ARG A 5 -16.27 6.52 8.63
C ARG A 5 -15.52 7.82 8.32
N PRO A 6 -15.50 8.81 9.24
CA PRO A 6 -14.77 10.07 9.06
C PRO A 6 -13.25 9.89 9.25
N TRP A 7 -12.68 8.81 8.73
CA TRP A 7 -11.30 8.39 9.02
C TRP A 7 -10.26 9.48 8.73
N ARG A 8 -10.54 10.37 7.75
CA ARG A 8 -9.64 11.47 7.39
C ARG A 8 -9.60 12.57 8.44
N ALA A 9 -10.70 12.79 9.15
CA ALA A 9 -10.73 13.72 10.27
C ALA A 9 -9.94 13.14 11.46
N GLU A 10 -10.01 11.81 11.66
CA GLU A 10 -9.29 11.10 12.73
C GLU A 10 -7.79 10.95 12.43
N ASN A 11 -7.40 10.88 11.17
CA ASN A 11 -6.01 10.65 10.72
C ASN A 11 -5.60 11.70 9.66
N PRO A 12 -5.49 12.99 10.05
CA PRO A 12 -5.26 14.07 9.09
C PRO A 12 -3.89 13.99 8.38
N ASP A 13 -2.89 13.40 9.05
CA ASP A 13 -1.52 13.33 8.55
C ASP A 13 -1.21 12.05 7.75
N ALA A 14 -2.14 11.08 7.77
CA ALA A 14 -1.97 9.81 7.09
C ALA A 14 -2.00 9.97 5.56
N VAL A 15 -1.09 9.28 4.88
CA VAL A 15 -0.97 9.31 3.42
C VAL A 15 -1.76 8.18 2.80
N ILE A 16 -2.67 8.51 1.88
CA ILE A 16 -3.34 7.49 1.08
C ILE A 16 -2.33 6.85 0.13
N VAL A 17 -2.09 5.56 0.31
CA VAL A 17 -1.30 4.72 -0.61
C VAL A 17 -2.18 3.73 -1.39
N ALA A 18 -3.51 3.89 -1.31
CA ALA A 18 -4.45 3.10 -2.08
C ALA A 18 -4.30 3.34 -3.59
N ARG A 19 -4.89 2.44 -4.39
CA ARG A 19 -4.86 2.44 -5.86
C ARG A 19 -5.03 3.80 -6.58
N PRO A 20 -5.95 4.71 -6.19
CA PRO A 20 -6.08 6.00 -6.90
C PRO A 20 -4.92 6.98 -6.64
N SER A 21 -3.99 6.65 -5.74
CA SER A 21 -2.81 7.48 -5.45
C SER A 21 -1.62 7.08 -6.33
N ARG A 22 -0.60 7.94 -6.35
CA ARG A 22 0.68 7.65 -7.02
C ARG A 22 1.46 6.45 -6.42
N TRP A 23 1.09 5.98 -5.22
CA TRP A 23 1.71 4.83 -4.55
C TRP A 23 0.88 3.54 -4.70
N GLY A 24 -0.24 3.63 -5.42
CA GLY A 24 -1.15 2.51 -5.60
C GLY A 24 -0.57 1.40 -6.46
N ASN A 25 -0.87 0.14 -6.11
CA ASN A 25 -0.55 -1.00 -6.96
C ASN A 25 -1.33 -0.93 -8.30
N PRO A 26 -0.63 -0.86 -9.46
CA PRO A 26 -1.27 -0.74 -10.76
C PRO A 26 -1.96 -2.02 -11.22
N PHE A 27 -1.55 -3.19 -10.72
CA PHE A 27 -2.09 -4.50 -11.07
C PHE A 27 -3.45 -4.72 -10.40
N ARG A 28 -4.45 -5.18 -11.17
CA ARG A 28 -5.79 -5.50 -10.67
C ARG A 28 -6.08 -6.99 -10.75
N ILE A 29 -6.71 -7.50 -9.71
CA ILE A 29 -7.25 -8.86 -9.69
C ILE A 29 -8.25 -9.01 -10.84
N GLY A 30 -8.09 -10.05 -11.65
CA GLY A 30 -8.88 -10.31 -12.85
C GLY A 30 -8.27 -9.78 -14.15
N GLU A 31 -7.16 -9.01 -14.09
CA GLU A 31 -6.32 -8.76 -15.27
C GLU A 31 -5.51 -10.02 -15.61
N ASP A 32 -5.06 -10.13 -16.87
CA ASP A 32 -4.26 -11.26 -17.34
C ASP A 32 -3.03 -11.47 -16.46
N GLY A 33 -2.88 -12.68 -15.91
CA GLY A 33 -1.78 -13.02 -15.00
C GLY A 33 -1.99 -12.61 -13.52
N ILE A 34 -3.05 -11.88 -13.19
CA ILE A 34 -3.34 -11.41 -11.83
C ILE A 34 -4.56 -12.13 -11.24
N GLN A 35 -4.36 -13.35 -10.78
CA GLN A 35 -5.44 -14.22 -10.28
C GLN A 35 -5.95 -13.82 -8.89
N ASP A 36 -5.09 -13.28 -8.05
CA ASP A 36 -5.38 -12.95 -6.66
C ASP A 36 -4.53 -11.77 -6.14
N ALA A 37 -4.74 -11.40 -4.88
CA ALA A 37 -3.99 -10.32 -4.25
C ALA A 37 -2.48 -10.64 -4.16
N ALA A 38 -2.12 -11.91 -3.95
CA ALA A 38 -0.74 -12.33 -3.88
C ALA A 38 -0.02 -12.12 -5.23
N ALA A 39 -0.67 -12.46 -6.34
CA ALA A 39 -0.17 -12.19 -7.69
C ALA A 39 0.02 -10.69 -7.93
N ALA A 40 -0.97 -9.87 -7.58
CA ALA A 40 -0.84 -8.41 -7.72
C ALA A 40 0.34 -7.85 -6.91
N VAL A 41 0.57 -8.36 -5.68
CA VAL A 41 1.70 -7.95 -4.83
C VAL A 41 3.03 -8.41 -5.42
N ARG A 42 3.12 -9.64 -5.94
CA ARG A 42 4.34 -10.15 -6.60
C ARG A 42 4.71 -9.29 -7.81
N GLU A 43 3.76 -9.03 -8.70
CA GLU A 43 4.03 -8.23 -9.91
C GLU A 43 4.41 -6.79 -9.56
N PHE A 44 3.76 -6.20 -8.55
CA PHE A 44 4.13 -4.85 -8.12
C PHE A 44 5.51 -4.78 -7.48
N ARG A 45 5.90 -5.81 -6.71
CA ARG A 45 7.26 -5.95 -6.20
C ARG A 45 8.27 -6.07 -7.35
N ALA A 46 8.03 -6.94 -8.32
CA ALA A 46 8.91 -7.13 -9.47
C ALA A 46 9.07 -5.84 -10.30
N LEU A 47 7.96 -5.12 -10.53
CA LEU A 47 7.98 -3.80 -11.17
C LEU A 47 8.83 -2.83 -10.36
N THR A 48 8.57 -2.69 -9.06
CA THR A 48 9.29 -1.77 -8.18
C THR A 48 10.79 -2.07 -8.16
N GLU A 49 11.17 -3.34 -8.06
CA GLU A 49 12.58 -3.76 -8.09
C GLU A 49 13.25 -3.45 -9.44
N LYS A 50 12.53 -3.61 -10.56
CA LYS A 50 13.01 -3.24 -11.89
C LYS A 50 13.23 -1.73 -12.00
N GLU A 51 12.27 -0.93 -11.56
CA GLU A 51 12.36 0.53 -11.57
C GLU A 51 13.53 1.02 -10.70
N LEU A 52 13.70 0.44 -9.50
CA LEU A 52 14.83 0.77 -8.60
C LEU A 52 16.20 0.37 -9.17
N ARG A 53 16.28 -0.72 -9.95
CA ARG A 53 17.51 -1.08 -10.66
C ARG A 53 17.85 -0.08 -11.77
N HIS A 54 16.84 0.46 -12.43
CA HIS A 54 16.99 1.43 -13.51
C HIS A 54 17.35 2.82 -12.97
N ASP A 55 16.66 3.27 -11.92
CA ASP A 55 16.93 4.53 -11.23
C ASP A 55 16.93 4.32 -9.70
N PRO A 56 18.11 4.14 -9.09
CA PRO A 56 18.25 4.03 -7.64
C PRO A 56 17.76 5.26 -6.86
N HIS A 57 17.71 6.44 -7.49
CA HIS A 57 17.26 7.67 -6.84
C HIS A 57 15.73 7.77 -6.77
N LEU A 58 14.99 6.93 -7.48
CA LEU A 58 13.52 6.89 -7.46
C LEU A 58 12.98 6.76 -6.03
N ILE A 59 13.66 6.01 -5.16
CA ILE A 59 13.25 5.82 -3.77
C ILE A 59 13.20 7.14 -2.99
N SER A 60 14.11 8.07 -3.28
CA SER A 60 14.15 9.39 -2.64
C SER A 60 12.92 10.22 -2.99
N PHE A 61 12.39 10.10 -4.21
CA PHE A 61 11.20 10.84 -4.64
C PHE A 61 9.89 10.16 -4.24
N VAL A 62 9.87 8.83 -4.26
CA VAL A 62 8.66 8.04 -4.00
C VAL A 62 8.45 7.80 -2.51
N VAL A 63 9.49 7.41 -1.77
CA VAL A 63 9.39 6.94 -0.38
C VAL A 63 9.70 8.05 0.64
N ALA A 64 10.57 9.01 0.35
CA ALA A 64 10.88 10.07 1.31
C ALA A 64 9.64 10.82 1.82
N PRO A 65 8.62 11.12 0.99
CA PRO A 65 7.38 11.76 1.46
C PRO A 65 6.53 10.90 2.40
N LEU A 66 6.78 9.59 2.46
CA LEU A 66 6.06 8.64 3.33
C LEU A 66 6.72 8.47 4.70
N ARG A 67 7.98 8.90 4.87
CA ARG A 67 8.71 8.69 6.13
C ARG A 67 8.05 9.44 7.28
N GLY A 68 7.88 8.74 8.40
CA GLY A 68 7.29 9.29 9.62
C GLY A 68 5.77 9.53 9.54
N ARG A 69 5.09 8.97 8.53
CA ARG A 69 3.64 9.11 8.36
C ARG A 69 2.96 7.75 8.42
N ASP A 70 1.73 7.76 8.90
CA ASP A 70 0.84 6.61 8.78
C ASP A 70 0.41 6.42 7.32
N LEU A 71 0.29 5.16 6.90
CA LEU A 71 -0.12 4.81 5.54
C LEU A 71 -1.55 4.28 5.55
N ALA A 72 -2.40 4.88 4.71
CA ALA A 72 -3.81 4.54 4.62
C ALA A 72 -4.13 3.80 3.31
N CYS A 73 -4.79 2.65 3.43
CA CYS A 73 -5.30 1.88 2.31
C CYS A 73 -6.67 1.26 2.62
N TRP A 74 -7.36 0.78 1.57
CA TRP A 74 -8.65 0.10 1.69
C TRP A 74 -8.52 -1.42 1.87
N CYS A 75 -7.31 -1.94 2.12
CA CYS A 75 -7.11 -3.36 2.34
C CYS A 75 -7.83 -3.80 3.61
N ARG A 76 -8.39 -5.00 3.58
CA ARG A 76 -8.95 -5.64 4.77
C ARG A 76 -7.80 -5.90 5.74
N LEU A 77 -8.04 -5.59 7.01
CA LEU A 77 -7.16 -5.98 8.12
C LEU A 77 -7.79 -7.18 8.83
N CYS A 78 -6.95 -8.02 9.43
CA CYS A 78 -7.40 -9.08 10.32
C CYS A 78 -8.01 -8.51 11.60
N ASP A 79 -8.79 -9.31 12.31
CA ASP A 79 -9.54 -8.85 13.49
C ASP A 79 -8.61 -8.27 14.58
N ARG A 80 -7.41 -8.85 14.74
CA ARG A 80 -6.38 -8.36 15.67
C ARG A 80 -5.92 -6.93 15.34
N HIS A 81 -5.86 -6.60 14.05
CA HIS A 81 -5.32 -5.35 13.54
C HIS A 81 -6.42 -4.46 12.97
N ALA A 82 -7.68 -4.62 13.40
CA ALA A 82 -8.83 -3.92 12.86
C ALA A 82 -8.69 -2.37 12.87
N GLU A 83 -8.00 -1.84 13.88
CA GLU A 83 -7.75 -0.40 14.06
C GLU A 83 -6.44 0.08 13.41
N GLY A 84 -5.60 -0.82 12.88
CA GLY A 84 -4.32 -0.50 12.26
C GLY A 84 -3.31 -1.65 12.38
N LEU A 85 -2.44 -1.78 11.38
CA LEU A 85 -1.31 -2.73 11.37
C LEU A 85 -0.01 -1.99 11.68
N PRO A 86 0.63 -2.23 12.85
CA PRO A 86 1.94 -1.66 13.14
C PRO A 86 3.00 -2.15 12.15
N LEU A 87 3.94 -1.26 11.82
CA LEU A 87 5.01 -1.58 10.89
C LEU A 87 5.89 -2.72 11.44
N GLY A 88 6.06 -3.78 10.66
CA GLY A 88 6.90 -4.92 11.02
C GLY A 88 6.16 -6.06 11.72
N GLU A 89 4.88 -5.87 12.06
CA GLU A 89 4.02 -6.97 12.49
C GLU A 89 3.52 -7.77 11.28
N THR A 90 3.52 -9.09 11.42
CA THR A 90 2.86 -9.99 10.47
C THR A 90 1.41 -10.18 10.90
N CYS A 91 0.49 -10.00 9.97
CA CYS A 91 -0.89 -10.47 10.17
C CYS A 91 -0.89 -12.00 9.93
N PRO A 92 -1.56 -12.79 10.80
CA PRO A 92 -1.64 -14.24 10.66
C PRO A 92 -2.55 -14.72 9.52
N ASP A 93 -3.29 -13.79 8.89
CA ASP A 93 -4.19 -14.03 7.76
C ASP A 93 -3.53 -13.71 6.40
#